data_AF-A0A7Y4YQ86-F1
#
_entry.id   AF-A0A7Y4YQ86-F1
#
_cell.length_a   1.000
_cell.length_b   1.000
_cell.length_c   1.000
_cell.angle_alpha   90.00
_cell.angle_beta   90.00
_cell.angle_gamma   90.00
#
_symmetry.space_group_name_H-M   'P 1'
#
loop_
_entity.id
_entity.type
_entity.pdbx_description
1 polymer ?
#
loop_
_entity_poly.entity_id
_entity_poly.type
_entity_poly.pdbx_seq_one_letter_code
_entity_poly.pdbx_strand_id
1 'polypeptide(L)'
;MSKFLAALLLIIVSHAASAFEYVSVAEPAILYDANSLQANKLFVATRYLPLEQIVVLENWVKVRDSTGKIVWIEKRNLSSKRYVVVTADSTTVRTNWDDNAAVAFTAPRQL
;
A
#
# COMPACT_ATOMS: atom_id res chain seq x y z
N MET A 1 20.63 27.16 26.34
CA MET A 1 20.42 27.51 24.92
C MET A 1 20.52 26.30 23.98
N SER A 2 21.59 25.49 24.03
CA SER A 2 21.81 24.36 23.09
C SER A 2 20.73 23.29 23.09
N LYS A 3 20.19 22.93 24.26
CA LYS A 3 19.11 21.92 24.38
C LYS A 3 17.79 22.37 23.72
N PHE A 4 17.48 23.66 23.80
CA PHE A 4 16.31 24.25 23.14
C PHE A 4 16.48 24.29 21.63
N LEU A 5 17.69 24.60 21.15
CA LEU A 5 18.00 24.59 19.71
C LEU A 5 17.95 23.16 19.15
N ALA A 6 18.45 22.17 19.88
CA ALA A 6 18.36 20.76 19.51
C ALA A 6 16.90 20.26 19.50
N ALA A 7 16.09 20.64 20.49
CA ALA A 7 14.67 20.31 20.53
C ALA A 7 13.89 20.93 19.36
N LEU A 8 14.17 22.19 19.02
CA LEU A 8 13.56 22.88 17.89
C LEU A 8 13.93 22.20 16.55
N LEU A 9 15.20 21.81 16.39
CA LEU A 9 15.68 21.10 15.20
C LEU A 9 14.98 19.74 15.04
N LEU A 10 14.77 18.99 16.13
CA LEU A 10 14.08 17.69 16.10
C LEU A 10 12.59 17.82 15.74
N ILE A 11 11.92 18.89 16.17
CA ILE A 11 10.50 19.16 15.83
C ILE A 11 10.35 19.55 14.35
N ILE A 12 11.33 20.23 13.77
CA ILE A 12 11.31 20.61 12.35
C ILE A 12 11.54 19.36 11.47
N VAL A 13 12.42 18.44 11.89
CA VAL A 13 12.72 17.21 11.14
C VAL A 13 11.54 16.23 11.14
N SER A 14 10.70 16.19 12.18
CA SER A 14 9.57 15.26 12.26
C SER A 14 8.42 15.58 11.28
N HIS A 15 8.34 16.79 10.73
CA HIS A 15 7.32 17.18 9.75
C HIS A 15 7.60 16.72 8.31
N ALA A 16 8.78 16.18 8.02
CA ALA A 16 9.13 15.75 6.67
C ALA A 16 8.65 14.32 6.32
N ALA A 17 8.04 13.60 7.26
CA ALA A 17 7.52 12.26 7.00
C ALA A 17 6.14 12.35 6.30
N SER A 18 6.14 12.44 4.97
CA SER A 18 4.93 12.16 4.20
C SER A 18 4.61 10.68 4.33
N ALA A 19 3.55 10.36 5.07
CA ALA A 19 3.06 8.98 5.15
C ALA A 19 2.58 8.54 3.75
N PHE A 20 3.05 7.38 3.31
CA PHE A 20 2.54 6.76 2.09
C PHE A 20 1.05 6.42 2.28
N GLU A 21 0.21 6.84 1.34
CA GLU A 21 -1.23 6.53 1.41
C GLU A 21 -1.52 5.21 0.71
N TYR A 22 -2.20 4.30 1.41
CA TYR A 22 -2.53 2.98 0.90
C TYR A 22 -4.04 2.80 0.74
N VAL A 23 -4.40 2.23 -0.41
CA VAL A 23 -5.76 1.79 -0.76
C VAL A 23 -5.73 0.31 -1.10
N SER A 24 -6.90 -0.29 -1.26
CA SER A 24 -7.00 -1.66 -1.78
C SER A 24 -7.90 -1.74 -2.99
N VAL A 25 -7.69 -2.76 -3.81
CA VAL A 25 -8.58 -3.09 -4.92
C VAL A 25 -9.91 -3.62 -4.36
N ALA A 26 -11.02 -2.97 -4.70
CA ALA A 26 -12.34 -3.33 -4.17
C ALA A 26 -12.85 -4.65 -4.79
N GLU A 27 -12.77 -4.75 -6.11
CA GLU A 27 -13.15 -5.91 -6.92
C GLU A 27 -12.10 -6.12 -8.03
N PRO A 28 -11.97 -7.33 -8.61
CA PRO A 28 -10.94 -7.60 -9.60
C PRO A 28 -10.94 -6.57 -10.74
N ALA A 29 -9.77 -5.97 -11.01
CA ALA A 29 -9.66 -4.79 -11.84
C ALA A 29 -8.43 -4.83 -12.76
N ILE A 30 -8.52 -4.19 -13.91
CA ILE A 30 -7.42 -4.14 -14.89
C ILE A 30 -6.42 -3.05 -14.49
N LEU A 31 -5.13 -3.37 -14.60
CA LEU A 31 -4.00 -2.45 -14.44
C LEU A 31 -3.47 -2.06 -15.82
N TYR A 32 -3.20 -0.77 -16.03
CA TYR A 32 -2.86 -0.16 -17.31
C TYR A 32 -1.47 0.50 -17.27
N ASP A 33 -0.84 0.65 -18.43
CA ASP A 33 0.43 1.38 -18.57
C ASP A 33 0.27 2.91 -18.61
N ALA A 34 -0.92 3.39 -19.00
CA ALA A 34 -1.30 4.80 -18.96
C ALA A 34 -2.72 5.00 -18.36
N ASN A 35 -3.04 6.25 -18.03
CA ASN A 35 -4.33 6.68 -17.46
C ASN A 35 -5.44 6.77 -18.53
N SER A 36 -5.65 5.71 -19.31
CA SER A 36 -6.69 5.64 -20.33
C SER A 36 -7.21 4.21 -20.50
N LEU A 37 -8.50 4.05 -20.76
CA LEU A 37 -9.11 2.75 -21.08
C LEU A 37 -8.61 2.17 -22.42
N GLN A 38 -8.06 3.02 -23.28
CA GLN A 38 -7.45 2.63 -24.56
C GLN A 38 -5.97 2.24 -24.42
N ALA A 39 -5.38 2.42 -23.24
CA ALA A 39 -3.99 2.08 -22.96
C ALA A 39 -3.77 0.56 -22.89
N ASN A 40 -2.52 0.12 -22.84
CA ASN A 40 -2.22 -1.31 -22.78
C ASN A 40 -2.68 -1.87 -21.43
N LYS A 41 -3.42 -2.97 -21.50
CA LYS A 41 -3.86 -3.75 -20.33
C LYS A 41 -2.71 -4.67 -19.92
N LEU A 42 -2.16 -4.46 -18.74
CA LEU A 42 -0.97 -5.18 -18.28
C LEU A 42 -1.33 -6.42 -17.45
N PHE A 43 -2.18 -6.24 -16.44
CA PHE A 43 -2.51 -7.29 -15.46
C PHE A 43 -3.95 -7.15 -14.98
N VAL A 44 -4.46 -8.19 -14.34
CA VAL A 44 -5.68 -8.12 -13.53
C VAL A 44 -5.27 -8.18 -12.06
N ALA A 45 -5.53 -7.11 -11.32
CA ALA A 45 -5.37 -7.08 -9.88
C ALA A 45 -6.50 -7.86 -9.20
N THR A 46 -6.14 -8.66 -8.20
CA THR A 46 -7.09 -9.39 -7.37
C THR A 46 -7.77 -8.45 -6.37
N ARG A 47 -8.95 -8.84 -5.89
CA ARG A 47 -9.60 -8.11 -4.82
C ARG A 47 -8.73 -8.08 -3.57
N TYR A 48 -8.82 -6.98 -2.83
CA TYR A 48 -8.11 -6.71 -1.58
C TYR A 48 -6.60 -6.50 -1.72
N LEU A 49 -6.05 -6.54 -2.94
CA LEU A 49 -4.65 -6.22 -3.19
C LEU A 49 -4.35 -4.80 -2.67
N PRO A 50 -3.46 -4.64 -1.66
CA PRO A 50 -3.07 -3.31 -1.19
C PRO A 50 -2.13 -2.65 -2.19
N LEU A 51 -2.33 -1.35 -2.40
CA LEU A 51 -1.61 -0.53 -3.37
C LEU A 51 -1.24 0.81 -2.74
N GLU A 52 0.02 1.20 -2.91
CA GLU A 52 0.50 2.54 -2.54
C GLU A 52 0.03 3.53 -3.60
N GLN A 53 -0.61 4.63 -3.20
CA GLN A 53 -0.98 5.70 -4.12
C GLN A 53 0.23 6.62 -4.36
N ILE A 54 0.61 6.78 -5.62
CA ILE A 54 1.71 7.68 -6.04
C ILE A 54 1.14 8.98 -6.60
N VAL A 55 0.14 8.88 -7.50
CA VAL A 55 -0.51 10.04 -8.12
C VAL A 55 -2.01 9.80 -8.18
N VAL A 56 -2.79 10.72 -7.64
CA VAL A 56 -4.26 10.66 -7.69
C VAL A 56 -4.75 11.70 -8.68
N LEU A 57 -5.47 11.25 -9.71
CA LEU A 57 -6.20 12.09 -10.65
C LEU A 57 -7.72 11.91 -10.41
N GLU A 58 -8.53 12.58 -11.22
CA GLU A 58 -10.00 12.52 -11.10
C GLU A 58 -10.53 11.09 -11.19
N ASN A 59 -10.22 10.38 -12.29
CA ASN A 59 -10.71 9.03 -12.56
C ASN A 59 -9.64 7.93 -12.45
N TRP A 60 -8.39 8.30 -12.21
CA TRP A 60 -7.24 7.40 -12.30
C TRP A 60 -6.32 7.56 -11.11
N VAL A 61 -5.69 6.47 -10.69
CA VAL A 61 -4.65 6.48 -9.68
C VAL A 61 -3.45 5.73 -10.21
N LYS A 62 -2.28 6.37 -10.15
CA LYS A 62 -0.99 5.73 -10.37
C LYS A 62 -0.58 5.09 -9.05
N VAL A 63 -0.37 3.79 -9.07
CA VAL A 63 -0.15 2.98 -7.87
C VAL A 63 1.15 2.21 -7.94
N ARG A 64 1.74 1.90 -6.78
CA ARG A 64 2.83 0.94 -6.63
C ARG A 64 2.33 -0.31 -5.91
N ASP A 65 2.68 -1.49 -6.42
CA ASP A 65 2.46 -2.75 -5.69
C ASP A 65 3.65 -3.11 -4.78
N SER A 66 3.53 -4.19 -4.01
CA SER A 66 4.59 -4.65 -3.09
C SER A 66 5.87 -5.13 -3.79
N THR A 67 5.84 -5.36 -5.10
CA THR A 67 7.03 -5.70 -5.90
C THR A 67 7.75 -4.46 -6.44
N GLY A 68 7.17 -3.27 -6.22
CA GLY A 68 7.68 -2.00 -6.73
C GLY A 68 7.17 -1.64 -8.12
N LYS A 69 6.30 -2.45 -8.73
CA LYS A 69 5.74 -2.17 -10.06
C LYS A 69 4.79 -0.99 -9.99
N ILE A 70 4.90 -0.10 -10.97
CA ILE A 70 4.09 1.11 -11.04
C ILE A 70 3.16 1.06 -12.25
N VAL A 71 1.86 1.21 -12.02
CA VAL A 71 0.80 1.09 -13.03
C VAL A 71 -0.35 2.06 -12.75
N TRP A 72 -1.29 2.17 -13.68
CA TRP A 72 -2.53 2.92 -13.52
C TRP A 72 -3.72 2.01 -13.27
N ILE A 73 -4.65 2.44 -12.42
CA ILE A 73 -5.93 1.79 -12.17
C ILE A 73 -7.04 2.85 -12.10
N GLU A 74 -8.25 2.50 -12.52
CA GLU A 74 -9.40 3.39 -12.35
C GLU A 74 -9.71 3.59 -10.86
N LYS A 75 -9.90 4.85 -10.45
CA LYS A 75 -10.16 5.23 -9.06
C LYS A 75 -11.39 4.56 -8.46
N ARG A 76 -12.43 4.32 -9.28
CA ARG A 76 -13.67 3.62 -8.88
C ARG A 76 -13.45 2.18 -8.42
N ASN A 77 -12.33 1.57 -8.81
CA ASN A 77 -11.98 0.20 -8.44
C ASN A 77 -11.23 0.12 -7.10
N LEU A 78 -10.99 1.26 -6.44
CA LEU A 78 -10.23 1.35 -5.19
C LEU A 78 -11.14 1.60 -3.99
N SER A 79 -10.76 1.02 -2.86
CA SER A 79 -11.38 1.18 -1.54
C SER A 79 -10.38 1.74 -0.54
N SER A 80 -10.86 2.56 0.40
CA SER A 80 -10.08 3.02 1.55
C SER A 80 -9.90 1.94 2.61
N LYS A 81 -10.57 0.78 2.49
CA LYS A 81 -10.37 -0.35 3.40
C LYS A 81 -8.95 -0.86 3.24
N ARG A 82 -8.20 -0.89 4.35
CA ARG A 82 -6.80 -1.32 4.35
C ARG A 82 -6.70 -2.83 4.52
N TYR A 83 -5.80 -3.41 3.73
CA TYR A 83 -5.38 -4.80 3.80
C TYR A 83 -3.86 -4.84 3.86
N VAL A 84 -3.32 -6.00 4.22
CA VAL A 84 -1.88 -6.28 4.22
C VAL A 84 -1.60 -7.41 3.25
N VAL A 85 -0.39 -7.41 2.70
CA VAL A 85 0.10 -8.48 1.83
C VAL A 85 1.29 -9.15 2.50
N VAL A 86 1.34 -10.48 2.43
CA VAL A 86 2.50 -11.24 2.91
C VAL A 86 3.60 -11.10 1.87
N THR A 87 4.75 -10.53 2.26
CA THR A 87 5.92 -10.36 1.37
C THR A 87 7.01 -11.39 1.58
N ALA A 88 7.03 -12.11 2.72
CA ALA A 88 7.82 -13.32 2.91
C ALA A 88 7.17 -14.51 2.17
N ASP A 89 7.84 -15.66 2.06
CA ASP A 89 7.23 -16.84 1.41
C ASP A 89 6.04 -17.38 2.21
N SER A 90 6.12 -17.24 3.53
CA SER A 90 5.04 -17.52 4.49
C SER A 90 5.29 -16.73 5.77
N THR A 91 4.24 -16.46 6.53
CA THR A 91 4.33 -15.81 7.83
C THR A 91 3.29 -16.34 8.81
N THR A 92 3.59 -16.26 10.10
CA THR A 92 2.69 -16.64 11.19
C THR A 92 1.97 -15.41 11.72
N VAL A 93 0.64 -15.45 11.68
CA VAL A 93 -0.22 -14.41 12.27
C VAL A 93 -0.59 -14.83 13.68
N ARG A 94 -0.37 -13.93 14.64
CA ARG A 94 -0.65 -14.14 16.06
C ARG A 94 -1.91 -13.39 16.51
N THR A 95 -2.50 -13.81 17.62
CA THR A 95 -3.77 -13.25 18.12
C THR A 95 -3.63 -11.85 18.73
N ASN A 96 -2.43 -11.43 19.13
CA ASN A 96 -2.14 -10.08 19.63
C ASN A 96 -0.66 -9.71 19.38
N TRP A 97 -0.26 -8.49 19.77
CA TRP A 97 1.10 -7.96 19.59
C TRP A 97 2.05 -8.42 20.71
N ASP A 98 2.25 -9.73 20.80
CA ASP A 98 3.22 -10.39 21.68
C ASP A 98 3.85 -11.57 20.92
N ASP A 99 5.18 -11.69 20.96
CA ASP A 99 5.91 -12.76 20.29
C ASP A 99 5.58 -14.16 20.85
N ASN A 100 5.08 -14.24 22.08
CA ASN A 100 4.64 -15.48 22.73
C ASN A 100 3.15 -15.77 22.57
N ALA A 101 2.40 -14.90 21.90
CA ALA A 101 0.97 -15.06 21.72
C ALA A 101 0.61 -16.33 20.94
N ALA A 102 -0.62 -16.83 21.17
CA ALA A 102 -1.14 -17.93 20.40
C ALA A 102 -1.11 -17.63 18.89
N VAL A 103 -0.77 -18.65 18.10
CA VAL A 103 -0.84 -18.58 16.64
C VAL A 103 -2.31 -18.60 16.23
N ALA A 104 -2.74 -17.58 15.48
CA ALA A 104 -4.07 -17.54 14.89
C ALA A 104 -4.12 -18.40 13.61
N PHE A 105 -3.16 -18.18 12.70
CA PHE A 105 -2.99 -18.95 11.47
C PHE A 105 -1.62 -18.67 10.82
N THR A 106 -1.27 -19.48 9.81
CA THR A 106 -0.12 -19.23 8.93
C THR A 106 -0.63 -18.81 7.56
N ALA A 107 -0.03 -17.77 7.00
CA ALA A 107 -0.41 -17.20 5.71
C ALA A 107 0.76 -17.31 4.72
N PRO A 108 0.60 -18.01 3.59
CA PRO A 108 1.59 -18.01 2.52
C PRO A 108 1.59 -16.67 1.76
N ARG A 109 2.67 -16.40 1.01
CA ARG A 109 2.66 -15.35 -0.01
C ARG A 109 1.55 -15.61 -1.01
N GLN A 110 0.75 -14.59 -1.31
CA GLN A 110 -0.19 -14.64 -2.42
C GLN A 110 0.59 -14.48 -3.74
N LEU A 111 0.36 -15.40 -4.68
CA LEU A 111 0.95 -15.37 -6.03
C LEU A 111 0.31 -14.29 -6.91
#